data_AF-A0A0H2RV68-F1
#
_entry.id   AF-A0A0H2RV68-F1
#
_cell.length_a   1.000
_cell.length_b   1.000
_cell.length_c   1.000
_cell.angle_alpha   90.00
_cell.angle_beta   90.00
_cell.angle_gamma   90.00
#
_symmetry.space_group_name_H-M   'P 1'
#
loop_
_entity.id
_entity.type
_entity.pdbx_description
1 polymer ?
#
loop_
_entity_poly.entity_id
_entity_poly.type
_entity_poly.pdbx_seq_one_letter_code
_entity_poly.pdbx_strand_id
1 'polypeptide(L)'
;MGLNFSLIAHARFLIGRALRHHDAVDSYMAKDKELRRYELSDPDWEAIKMVTRWLRTFRDATTQMSASRHPTLSTTHAIFRGLQDNVKQMLRDLPSYDPKIADIPRLREGLTAAHRKLSDYHGIFDRSPYYI
;
A
#
# COMPACT_ATOMS: atom_id res chain seq x y z
N MET A 1 -8.37 15.42 8.19
CA MET A 1 -6.97 14.94 8.23
C MET A 1 -6.77 14.00 7.05
N GLY A 2 -6.32 14.53 5.90
CA GLY A 2 -6.32 13.80 4.62
C GLY A 2 -5.31 12.66 4.61
N LEU A 3 -5.70 11.52 4.04
CA LEU A 3 -4.73 10.59 3.46
C LEU A 3 -3.86 11.40 2.51
N ASN A 4 -2.57 11.53 2.82
CA ASN A 4 -1.68 12.47 2.14
C ASN A 4 -1.40 11.93 0.72
N PHE A 5 -2.29 12.29 -0.21
CA PHE A 5 -2.34 11.82 -1.59
C PHE A 5 -0.99 11.93 -2.29
N SER A 6 -0.27 13.02 -2.01
CA SER A 6 1.07 13.28 -2.50
C SER A 6 2.07 12.20 -2.05
N LEU A 7 2.01 11.76 -0.80
CA LEU A 7 2.97 10.80 -0.25
C LEU A 7 2.80 9.40 -0.85
N ILE A 8 1.56 8.91 -0.96
CA ILE A 8 1.26 7.60 -1.56
C ILE A 8 1.60 7.60 -3.06
N ALA A 9 1.28 8.69 -3.76
CA ALA A 9 1.60 8.85 -5.18
C ALA A 9 3.11 8.89 -5.42
N HIS A 10 3.87 9.65 -4.62
CA HIS A 10 5.33 9.73 -4.71
C HIS A 10 6.00 8.39 -4.39
N ALA A 11 5.63 7.75 -3.28
CA ALA A 11 6.19 6.45 -2.90
C ALA A 11 5.96 5.42 -4.02
N ARG A 12 4.73 5.33 -4.57
CA ARG A 12 4.43 4.44 -5.69
C ARG A 12 5.21 4.80 -6.95
N PHE A 13 5.37 6.08 -7.26
CA PHE A 13 6.11 6.51 -8.45
C PHE A 13 7.58 6.09 -8.38
N LEU A 14 8.24 6.36 -7.26
CA LEU A 14 9.64 6.01 -7.05
C LEU A 14 9.84 4.49 -7.06
N ILE A 15 9.05 3.76 -6.27
CA ILE A 15 9.16 2.29 -6.18
C ILE A 15 8.80 1.64 -7.52
N GLY A 16 7.74 2.09 -8.18
CA GLY A 16 7.34 1.57 -9.48
C GLY A 16 8.36 1.85 -10.58
N ARG A 17 9.12 2.95 -10.48
CA ARG A 17 10.24 3.23 -11.39
C ARG A 17 11.42 2.31 -11.12
N ALA A 18 11.76 2.09 -9.85
CA ALA A 18 12.80 1.14 -9.46
C ALA A 18 12.49 -0.26 -10.01
N LEU A 19 11.26 -0.76 -9.85
CA LEU A 19 10.83 -2.06 -10.38
C LEU A 19 10.94 -2.18 -11.90
N ARG A 20 10.61 -1.13 -12.66
CA ARG A 20 10.71 -1.15 -14.14
C ARG A 20 12.14 -1.23 -14.64
N HIS A 21 13.11 -0.81 -13.82
CA HIS A 21 14.51 -0.74 -14.20
C HIS A 21 15.39 -1.56 -13.25
N HIS A 22 14.83 -2.56 -12.57
CA HIS A 22 15.55 -3.31 -11.53
C HIS A 22 16.83 -3.97 -12.09
N ASP A 23 16.79 -4.53 -13.29
CA ASP A 23 17.99 -5.07 -13.97
C ASP A 23 19.12 -4.04 -14.10
N ALA A 24 18.78 -2.78 -14.37
CA ALA A 24 19.76 -1.70 -14.49
C ALA A 24 20.27 -1.25 -13.10
N VAL A 25 19.40 -1.27 -12.09
CA VAL A 25 19.77 -1.00 -10.69
C VAL A 25 20.72 -2.08 -10.18
N ASP A 26 20.38 -3.34 -10.38
CA ASP A 26 21.18 -4.49 -9.96
C ASP A 26 22.53 -4.51 -10.69
N SER A 27 22.53 -4.28 -12.01
CA SER A 27 23.77 -4.17 -12.79
C SER A 27 24.68 -3.02 -12.30
N TYR A 28 24.09 -1.89 -11.88
CA TYR A 28 24.83 -0.75 -11.36
C TYR A 28 25.39 -1.04 -9.97
N MET A 29 24.58 -1.60 -9.07
CA MET A 29 24.99 -1.99 -7.72
C MET A 29 26.06 -3.09 -7.72
N ALA A 30 26.01 -4.03 -8.67
CA ALA A 30 27.02 -5.07 -8.81
C ALA A 30 28.40 -4.53 -9.25
N LYS A 31 28.42 -3.40 -9.99
CA LYS A 31 29.64 -2.75 -10.51
C LYS A 31 30.27 -1.78 -9.51
N ASP A 32 29.47 -1.11 -8.70
CA ASP A 32 29.94 -0.14 -7.71
C ASP A 32 30.19 -0.81 -6.34
N LYS A 33 31.46 -0.82 -5.90
CA LYS A 33 31.89 -1.46 -4.65
C LYS A 33 31.23 -0.87 -3.40
N GLU A 34 30.90 0.42 -3.40
CA GLU A 34 30.26 1.07 -2.25
C GLU A 34 28.76 0.78 -2.19
N LEU A 35 28.14 0.53 -3.34
CA LEU A 35 26.71 0.28 -3.45
C LEU A 35 26.33 -1.19 -3.37
N ARG A 36 27.29 -2.11 -3.54
CA ARG A 36 27.06 -3.56 -3.40
C ARG A 36 26.44 -3.96 -2.05
N ARG A 37 26.65 -3.18 -0.98
CA ARG A 37 26.01 -3.40 0.33
C ARG A 37 24.48 -3.19 0.34
N TYR A 38 23.95 -2.55 -0.70
CA TYR A 38 22.51 -2.28 -0.88
C TYR A 38 21.90 -3.14 -1.98
N GLU A 39 22.63 -4.14 -2.48
CA GLU A 39 22.12 -5.07 -3.48
C GLU A 39 20.88 -5.79 -2.93
N LEU A 40 19.80 -5.71 -3.69
CA LEU A 40 18.52 -6.33 -3.34
C LEU A 40 18.50 -7.74 -3.87
N SER A 41 18.10 -8.68 -3.04
CA SER A 41 17.92 -10.07 -3.46
C SER A 41 16.60 -10.23 -4.24
N ASP A 42 16.45 -11.32 -5.01
CA ASP A 42 15.18 -11.61 -5.68
C ASP A 42 13.97 -11.60 -4.72
N PRO A 43 14.06 -12.16 -3.49
CA PRO A 43 13.01 -12.01 -2.48
C PRO A 43 12.67 -10.56 -2.12
N ASP A 44 13.67 -9.68 -2.03
CA ASP A 44 13.44 -8.25 -1.74
C ASP A 44 12.67 -7.60 -2.89
N TRP A 45 13.04 -7.90 -4.13
CA TRP A 45 12.31 -7.42 -5.31
C TRP A 45 10.87 -7.93 -5.34
N GLU A 46 10.61 -9.18 -4.96
CA GLU A 46 9.26 -9.72 -4.84
C GLU A 46 8.46 -9.04 -3.71
N ALA A 47 9.10 -8.76 -2.57
CA ALA A 47 8.47 -7.98 -1.49
C ALA A 47 8.12 -6.57 -1.96
N ILE A 48 9.00 -5.91 -2.73
CA ILE A 48 8.75 -4.59 -3.32
C ILE A 48 7.59 -4.63 -4.33
N LYS A 49 7.52 -5.68 -5.18
CA LYS A 49 6.38 -5.89 -6.10
C LYS A 49 5.08 -6.05 -5.34
N MET A 50 5.09 -6.83 -4.26
CA MET A 50 3.94 -7.05 -3.39
C MET A 50 3.45 -5.72 -2.78
N VAL A 51 4.33 -4.96 -2.13
CA VAL A 51 3.98 -3.65 -1.54
C VAL A 51 3.46 -2.68 -2.61
N THR A 52 4.05 -2.68 -3.80
CA THR A 52 3.60 -1.84 -4.92
C THR A 52 2.17 -2.18 -5.36
N ARG A 53 1.81 -3.47 -5.36
CA ARG A 53 0.43 -3.91 -5.65
C ARG A 53 -0.54 -3.39 -4.60
N TRP A 54 -0.18 -3.45 -3.32
CA TRP A 54 -1.01 -2.90 -2.24
C TRP A 54 -1.21 -1.39 -2.38
N LEU A 55 -0.13 -0.64 -2.61
CA LEU A 55 -0.18 0.82 -2.83
C LEU A 55 -1.07 1.20 -4.03
N ARG A 56 -1.12 0.37 -5.07
CA ARG A 56 -2.04 0.56 -6.19
C ARG A 56 -3.50 0.45 -5.75
N THR A 57 -3.86 -0.50 -4.90
CA THR A 57 -5.23 -0.62 -4.37
C THR A 57 -5.66 0.66 -3.62
N PHE A 58 -4.78 1.21 -2.78
CA PHE A 58 -5.05 2.48 -2.09
C PHE A 58 -5.20 3.66 -3.07
N ARG A 59 -4.34 3.72 -4.10
CA ARG A 59 -4.45 4.72 -5.15
C ARG A 59 -5.78 4.61 -5.88
N ASP A 60 -6.16 3.42 -6.32
CA ASP A 60 -7.35 3.21 -7.15
C ASP A 60 -8.62 3.58 -6.38
N ALA A 61 -8.71 3.19 -5.09
CA ALA A 61 -9.80 3.62 -4.20
C ALA A 61 -9.86 5.16 -4.10
N THR A 62 -8.71 5.80 -3.90
CA THR A 62 -8.64 7.26 -3.78
C THR A 62 -9.00 7.96 -5.09
N THR A 63 -8.52 7.46 -6.22
CA THR A 63 -8.82 7.98 -7.56
C THR A 63 -10.32 7.86 -7.87
N GLN A 64 -10.95 6.74 -7.53
CA GLN A 64 -12.40 6.57 -7.69
C GLN A 64 -13.18 7.61 -6.87
N MET A 65 -12.78 7.84 -5.61
CA MET A 65 -13.41 8.86 -4.76
C MET A 65 -13.17 10.29 -5.27
N SER A 66 -11.99 10.58 -5.83
CA SER A 66 -11.66 11.91 -6.38
C SER A 66 -12.25 12.17 -7.76
N ALA A 67 -12.58 11.12 -8.53
CA ALA A 67 -13.16 11.25 -9.88
C ALA A 67 -14.62 11.70 -9.85
N SER A 68 -15.36 11.38 -8.79
CA SER A 68 -16.73 11.86 -8.62
C SER A 68 -16.74 13.32 -8.19
N ARG A 69 -17.25 14.22 -9.06
CA ARG A 69 -17.44 15.66 -8.77
C ARG A 69 -18.21 15.90 -7.45
N HIS A 70 -19.12 14.99 -7.12
CA HIS A 70 -19.76 14.87 -5.81
C HIS A 70 -19.80 13.37 -5.45
N PRO A 71 -18.85 12.85 -4.67
CA PRO A 71 -18.94 11.47 -4.20
C PRO A 71 -20.21 11.36 -3.37
N THR A 72 -21.13 10.48 -3.78
CA THR A 72 -22.24 10.18 -2.89
C THR A 72 -21.70 9.44 -1.67
N LEU A 73 -22.38 9.63 -0.56
CA LEU A 73 -22.01 8.98 0.69
C LEU A 73 -22.04 7.45 0.58
N SER A 74 -23.01 6.90 -0.17
CA SER A 74 -23.10 5.46 -0.45
C SER A 74 -21.93 4.96 -1.33
N THR A 75 -21.55 5.71 -2.37
CA THR A 75 -20.38 5.36 -3.20
C THR A 75 -19.09 5.40 -2.39
N THR A 76 -18.93 6.42 -1.54
CA THR A 76 -17.77 6.54 -0.64
C THR A 76 -17.70 5.36 0.32
N HIS A 77 -18.82 5.01 0.94
CA HIS A 77 -18.93 3.87 1.85
C HIS A 77 -18.56 2.55 1.16
N ALA A 78 -19.09 2.29 -0.04
CA ALA A 78 -18.77 1.10 -0.82
C ALA A 78 -17.27 1.00 -1.16
N ILE A 79 -16.62 2.10 -1.55
CA ILE A 79 -15.18 2.13 -1.84
C ILE A 79 -14.37 1.84 -0.57
N PHE A 80 -14.73 2.44 0.57
CA PHE A 80 -14.08 2.19 1.85
C PHE A 80 -14.21 0.72 2.29
N ARG A 81 -15.41 0.13 2.15
CA ARG A 81 -15.65 -1.28 2.44
C ARG A 81 -14.77 -2.18 1.57
N GLY A 82 -14.76 -1.95 0.27
CA GLY A 82 -13.89 -2.69 -0.65
C GLY A 82 -12.40 -2.56 -0.30
N LEU A 83 -11.96 -1.38 0.12
CA LEU A 83 -10.58 -1.17 0.56
C LEU A 83 -10.27 -1.91 1.86
N GLN A 84 -11.17 -1.93 2.84
CA GLN A 84 -11.01 -2.71 4.07
C GLN A 84 -10.89 -4.21 3.78
N ASP A 85 -11.74 -4.75 2.91
CA ASP A 85 -11.72 -6.16 2.56
C ASP A 85 -10.42 -6.54 1.82
N ASN A 86 -9.93 -5.66 0.94
CA ASN A 86 -8.61 -5.80 0.34
C ASN A 86 -7.49 -5.84 1.39
N VAL A 87 -7.49 -4.94 2.39
CA VAL A 87 -6.47 -4.93 3.44
C VAL A 87 -6.53 -6.19 4.30
N LYS A 88 -7.74 -6.71 4.60
CA LYS A 88 -7.90 -8.00 5.29
C LYS A 88 -7.30 -9.14 4.48
N GLN A 89 -7.52 -9.15 3.17
CA GLN A 89 -6.92 -10.16 2.29
C GLN A 89 -5.40 -10.05 2.29
N MET A 90 -4.84 -8.84 2.17
CA MET A 90 -3.39 -8.61 2.25
C MET A 90 -2.78 -9.13 3.56
N LEU A 91 -3.47 -8.95 4.69
CA LEU A 91 -3.03 -9.46 6.00
C LEU A 91 -3.07 -11.00 6.10
N ARG A 92 -4.00 -11.64 5.39
CA ARG A 92 -4.12 -13.11 5.31
C ARG A 92 -3.05 -13.71 4.42
N ASP A 93 -2.79 -13.07 3.29
CA ASP A 93 -1.80 -13.50 2.30
C ASP A 93 -0.37 -13.25 2.78
N LEU A 94 -0.19 -12.37 3.77
CA LEU A 94 1.12 -12.09 4.36
C LEU A 94 1.63 -13.31 5.15
N PRO A 95 2.80 -13.88 4.80
CA PRO A 95 3.38 -14.96 5.56
C PRO A 95 3.58 -14.56 7.03
N SER A 96 3.49 -15.53 7.94
CA SER A 96 3.76 -15.33 9.38
C SER A 96 5.25 -15.09 9.63
N TYR A 97 6.09 -15.71 8.82
CA TYR A 97 7.54 -15.59 8.83
C TYR A 97 8.08 -15.98 7.44
N ASP A 98 9.06 -15.23 6.96
CA ASP A 98 9.88 -15.60 5.80
C ASP A 98 11.32 -15.22 6.15
N PRO A 99 12.26 -16.18 6.27
CA PRO A 99 13.66 -15.88 6.57
C PRO A 99 14.32 -15.00 5.51
N LYS A 100 13.73 -14.87 4.32
CA LYS A 100 14.21 -14.02 3.22
C LYS A 100 13.65 -12.61 3.24
N ILE A 101 12.60 -12.35 4.02
CA ILE A 101 11.99 -11.01 4.15
C ILE A 101 12.01 -10.63 5.63
N ALA A 102 13.09 -9.96 6.04
CA ALA A 102 13.34 -9.64 7.44
C ALA A 102 12.25 -8.74 8.09
N ASP A 103 11.59 -7.89 7.28
CA ASP A 103 10.69 -6.84 7.78
C ASP A 103 9.18 -7.21 7.71
N ILE A 104 8.83 -8.49 7.58
CA ILE A 104 7.42 -8.95 7.65
C ILE A 104 6.65 -8.40 8.87
N PRO A 105 7.22 -8.36 10.09
CA PRO A 105 6.52 -7.79 11.24
C PRO A 105 6.10 -6.33 11.04
N ARG A 106 6.97 -5.51 10.43
CA ARG A 106 6.68 -4.10 10.11
C ARG A 106 5.62 -3.98 9.02
N LEU A 107 5.64 -4.85 8.00
CA LEU A 107 4.59 -4.88 6.98
C LEU A 107 3.22 -5.23 7.59
N ARG A 108 3.20 -6.22 8.49
CA ARG A 108 1.97 -6.60 9.23
C ARG A 108 1.47 -5.45 10.11
N GLU A 109 2.37 -4.78 10.81
CA GLU A 109 2.05 -3.60 11.61
C GLU A 109 1.43 -2.49 10.74
N GLY A 110 2.08 -2.16 9.61
CA GLY A 110 1.60 -1.14 8.67
C GLY A 110 0.21 -1.46 8.11
N LEU A 111 -0.02 -2.70 7.68
CA LEU A 111 -1.34 -3.14 7.19
C LEU A 111 -2.39 -3.15 8.30
N THR A 112 -2.02 -3.54 9.53
CA THR A 112 -2.93 -3.50 10.69
C THR A 112 -3.29 -2.06 11.05
N ALA A 113 -2.33 -1.14 11.03
CA ALA A 113 -2.55 0.27 11.25
C ALA A 113 -3.46 0.88 10.16
N ALA A 114 -3.24 0.50 8.90
CA ALA A 114 -4.12 0.89 7.80
C ALA A 114 -5.55 0.37 7.99
N HIS A 115 -5.71 -0.90 8.35
CA HIS A 115 -7.03 -1.50 8.62
C HIS A 115 -7.74 -0.78 9.78
N ARG A 116 -7.04 -0.51 10.89
CA ARG A 116 -7.59 0.24 12.04
C ARG A 116 -8.03 1.63 11.62
N LYS A 117 -7.16 2.37 10.93
CA LYS A 117 -7.49 3.71 10.43
C LYS A 117 -8.73 3.71 9.54
N LEU A 118 -8.86 2.75 8.63
CA LEU A 118 -10.05 2.59 7.78
C LEU A 118 -11.30 2.21 8.59
N SER A 119 -11.15 1.42 9.65
CA SER A 119 -12.25 1.02 10.54
C SER A 119 -12.75 2.19 11.38
N ASP A 120 -11.85 3.04 11.88
CA ASP A 120 -12.21 4.25 12.62
C ASP A 120 -13.05 5.20 11.77
N TYR A 121 -12.68 5.37 10.49
CA TYR A 121 -13.48 6.13 9.53
C TYR A 121 -14.89 5.54 9.34
N HIS A 122 -15.02 4.21 9.26
CA HIS A 122 -16.32 3.55 9.16
C HIS A 122 -17.17 3.78 10.42
N GLY A 123 -16.57 3.66 11.61
CA GLY A 123 -17.26 3.92 12.87
C GLY A 123 -17.76 5.35 13.03
N ILE A 124 -17.13 6.33 12.36
CA ILE A 124 -17.63 7.71 12.29
C ILE A 124 -18.85 7.82 11.36
N PHE A 125 -18.86 7.11 10.22
CA PHE A 125 -20.01 7.11 9.32
C PHE A 125 -21.25 6.49 9.97
N ASP A 126 -21.10 5.36 10.68
CA ASP A 126 -22.23 4.68 11.33
C ASP A 126 -22.85 5.50 12.48
N ARG A 127 -22.07 6.40 13.11
CA ARG A 127 -22.54 7.27 14.21
C ARG A 127 -23.10 8.61 13.75
N SER A 128 -23.07 8.88 12.44
CA SER A 128 -23.55 10.14 11.89
C SER A 128 -25.09 10.20 11.92
N PRO A 129 -25.70 11.28 12.44
CA PRO A 129 -27.15 11.42 12.56
C PRO A 129 -27.87 11.57 11.21
N TYR A 130 -27.12 11.64 10.10
CA TYR A 130 -27.65 11.68 8.74
C TYR A 130 -27.96 10.28 8.15
N TYR A 131 -27.82 9.22 8.96
CA TYR A 131 -28.13 7.83 8.59
C TYR A 131 -29.31 7.23 9.40
N ILE A 132 -30.33 8.04 9.69
CA ILE A 132 -31.65 7.56 10.12
C ILE A 132 -32.63 7.75 8.97
#